data_AF-L8MCY1-F1
#
_entry.id   AF-L8MCY1-F1
#
_cell.length_a   1.000
_cell.length_b   1.000
_cell.length_c   1.000
_cell.angle_alpha   90.00
_cell.angle_beta   90.00
_cell.angle_gamma   90.00
#
_symmetry.space_group_name_H-M   'P 1'
#
loop_
_entity.id
_entity.type
_entity.pdbx_description
1 polymer ?
#
loop_
_entity_poly.entity_id
_entity_poly.type
_entity_poly.pdbx_seq_one_letter_code
_entity_poly.pdbx_strand_id
1 'polypeptide(L)'
;MQAAEEIQNLLKQLEQTNPTNKTTEQMMVAAKAIEKIENNPSLKEKIINAAQEAGLATFEKALDNPAGAFITGAVRGWLEAENK
;
A
#
# COMPACT_ATOMS: atom_id res chain seq x y z
N MET A 1 4.39 12.30 7.40
CA MET A 1 3.67 11.22 6.70
C MET A 1 4.50 9.94 6.81
N GLN A 2 4.45 9.21 7.93
CA GLN A 2 5.36 8.06 8.13
C GLN A 2 4.85 6.76 7.47
N ALA A 3 3.53 6.60 7.29
CA ALA A 3 2.96 5.36 6.75
C ALA A 3 3.21 5.18 5.24
N ALA A 4 3.04 6.25 4.46
CA ALA A 4 3.29 6.22 3.01
C ALA A 4 4.77 5.95 2.71
N GLU A 5 5.71 6.54 3.48
CA GLU A 5 7.15 6.29 3.37
C GLU A 5 7.51 4.83 3.66
N GLU A 6 6.87 4.20 4.65
CA GLU A 6 7.09 2.78 4.95
C GLU A 6 6.64 1.88 3.80
N ILE A 7 5.49 2.17 3.19
CA ILE A 7 5.03 1.43 2.00
C ILE A 7 5.97 1.70 0.81
N GLN A 8 6.40 2.95 0.59
CA GLN A 8 7.37 3.26 -0.45
C GLN A 8 8.68 2.46 -0.27
N ASN A 9 9.17 2.33 0.95
CA ASN A 9 10.36 1.53 1.23
C ASN A 9 10.12 0.04 1.00
N LEU A 10 8.94 -0.48 1.33
CA LEU A 10 8.56 -1.86 1.01
C LEU A 10 8.51 -2.09 -0.50
N LEU A 11 7.89 -1.17 -1.24
CA LEU A 11 7.79 -1.21 -2.69
C LEU A 11 9.16 -1.18 -3.34
N LYS A 12 10.04 -0.25 -2.95
CA LYS A 12 11.42 -0.18 -3.47
C LYS A 12 12.20 -1.48 -3.25
N GLN A 13 12.05 -2.12 -2.09
CA GLN A 13 12.68 -3.42 -1.83
C GLN A 13 12.12 -4.54 -2.73
N LEU A 14 10.81 -4.53 -2.96
CA LEU A 14 10.17 -5.50 -3.84
C LEU A 14 10.56 -5.28 -5.31
N GLU A 15 10.69 -4.03 -5.76
CA GLU A 15 11.06 -3.68 -7.13
C GLU A 15 12.48 -4.07 -7.51
N GLN A 16 13.41 -4.13 -6.54
CA GLN A 16 14.78 -4.59 -6.80
C GLN A 16 14.85 -6.02 -7.34
N THR A 17 13.85 -6.84 -7.01
CA THR A 17 13.82 -8.26 -7.40
C THR A 17 12.62 -8.63 -8.27
N ASN A 18 11.69 -7.69 -8.49
CA ASN A 18 10.48 -7.89 -9.28
C ASN A 18 10.30 -6.69 -10.22
N PRO A 19 10.43 -6.85 -11.55
CA PRO A 19 10.12 -5.76 -12.48
C PRO A 19 8.66 -5.32 -12.31
N THR A 20 8.34 -4.05 -12.52
CA THR A 20 6.96 -3.50 -12.46
C THR A 20 6.49 -3.01 -13.83
N ASN A 21 7.03 -3.61 -14.90
CA ASN A 21 6.81 -3.18 -16.29
C ASN A 21 5.50 -3.68 -16.87
N LYS A 22 4.95 -4.78 -16.34
CA LYS A 22 3.65 -5.34 -16.73
C LYS A 22 2.66 -5.26 -15.59
N THR A 23 1.38 -5.14 -15.92
CA THR A 23 0.28 -5.13 -14.94
C THR A 23 0.31 -6.34 -14.00
N THR A 24 0.61 -7.54 -14.51
CA THR A 24 0.74 -8.76 -13.69
C THR A 24 1.86 -8.67 -12.66
N GLU A 25 2.96 -8.00 -13.00
CA GLU A 25 4.10 -7.86 -12.11
C GLU A 25 3.83 -6.78 -11.05
N GLN A 26 3.17 -5.68 -11.44
CA GLN A 26 2.69 -4.65 -10.52
C GLN A 26 1.71 -5.23 -9.48
N MET A 27 0.79 -6.09 -9.92
CA MET A 27 -0.11 -6.81 -9.03
C MET A 27 0.65 -7.74 -8.07
N MET A 28 1.68 -8.45 -8.54
CA MET A 28 2.49 -9.31 -7.68
C MET A 28 3.24 -8.51 -6.61
N VAL A 29 3.83 -7.36 -6.98
CA VAL A 29 4.49 -6.45 -6.04
C VAL A 29 3.49 -5.89 -5.03
N ALA A 30 2.31 -5.46 -5.49
CA ALA A 30 1.23 -5.01 -4.61
C ALA A 30 0.80 -6.11 -3.63
N ALA A 31 0.57 -7.34 -4.12
CA ALA A 31 0.14 -8.46 -3.28
C ALA A 31 1.16 -8.77 -2.18
N LYS A 32 2.47 -8.79 -2.50
CA LYS A 32 3.54 -8.98 -1.52
C LYS A 32 3.60 -7.85 -0.49
N ALA A 33 3.36 -6.60 -0.92
CA ALA A 33 3.31 -5.46 -0.01
C ALA A 33 2.10 -5.54 0.92
N ILE A 34 0.91 -5.85 0.37
CA ILE A 34 -0.35 -6.05 1.11
C ILE A 34 -0.18 -7.16 2.15
N GLU A 35 0.35 -8.33 1.75
CA GLU A 35 0.62 -9.44 2.67
C GLU A 35 1.53 -9.02 3.83
N LYS A 36 2.62 -8.27 3.55
CA LYS A 36 3.51 -7.76 4.60
C LYS A 36 2.80 -6.77 5.54
N ILE A 37 1.88 -5.96 5.03
CA ILE A 37 1.10 -5.02 5.84
C ILE A 37 0.09 -5.79 6.71
N GLU A 38 -0.62 -6.77 6.14
CA GLU A 38 -1.61 -7.57 6.89
C GLU A 38 -0.98 -8.42 7.98
N ASN A 39 0.26 -8.89 7.77
CA ASN A 39 1.04 -9.60 8.79
C ASN A 39 1.63 -8.68 9.87
N ASN A 40 1.49 -7.36 9.75
CA ASN A 40 1.95 -6.37 10.72
C ASN A 40 0.77 -5.49 11.19
N PRO A 41 0.03 -5.90 12.24
CA PRO A 41 -1.17 -5.20 12.70
C PRO A 41 -0.95 -3.70 12.99
N SER A 42 0.18 -3.36 13.64
CA SER A 42 0.53 -1.97 13.94
C SER A 42 0.79 -1.14 12.68
N LEU A 43 1.37 -1.74 11.64
CA LEU A 43 1.60 -1.06 10.36
C LEU A 43 0.27 -0.89 9.61
N LYS A 44 -0.58 -1.92 9.60
CA LYS A 44 -1.91 -1.86 9.00
C LYS A 44 -2.75 -0.73 9.60
N GLU A 45 -2.85 -0.66 10.93
CA GLU A 45 -3.59 0.39 11.63
C GLU A 45 -3.03 1.79 11.30
N LYS A 46 -1.70 1.93 11.29
CA LYS A 46 -1.05 3.20 10.93
C LYS A 46 -1.35 3.64 9.49
N ILE A 47 -1.39 2.69 8.56
CA ILE A 47 -1.71 2.95 7.15
C ILE A 47 -3.17 3.38 6.99
N ILE A 48 -4.08 2.70 7.68
CA ILE A 48 -5.51 3.01 7.67
C ILE A 48 -5.73 4.41 8.23
N ASN A 49 -5.18 4.72 9.41
CA ASN A 49 -5.28 6.05 10.02
C ASN A 49 -4.71 7.14 9.09
N ALA A 50 -3.53 6.90 8.51
CA ALA A 50 -2.93 7.85 7.58
C ALA A 50 -3.78 8.07 6.31
N ALA A 51 -4.40 7.01 5.78
CA ALA A 51 -5.29 7.10 4.62
C ALA A 51 -6.63 7.78 4.96
N GLN A 52 -7.13 7.59 6.19
CA GLN A 52 -8.33 8.27 6.69
C GLN A 52 -8.09 9.77 6.87
N GLU A 53 -6.93 10.17 7.39
CA GLU A 53 -6.55 11.57 7.59
C GLU A 53 -6.21 12.29 6.28
N ALA A 54 -5.40 11.67 5.42
CA ALA A 54 -4.91 12.30 4.18
C ALA A 54 -5.89 12.15 2.99
N GLY A 55 -6.80 11.18 3.06
CA GLY A 55 -7.64 10.73 1.96
C GLY A 55 -6.92 9.78 1.01
N LEU A 56 -7.65 8.80 0.48
CA LEU A 56 -7.11 7.74 -0.40
C LEU A 56 -6.38 8.29 -1.64
N ALA A 57 -6.87 9.36 -2.25
CA ALA A 57 -6.23 9.95 -3.43
C ALA A 57 -4.86 10.59 -3.14
N THR A 58 -4.71 11.19 -1.96
CA THR A 58 -3.42 11.75 -1.51
C THR A 58 -2.47 10.62 -1.14
N PHE A 59 -2.99 9.60 -0.46
CA PHE A 59 -2.23 8.40 -0.10
C PHE A 59 -1.68 7.69 -1.35
N GLU A 60 -2.51 7.46 -2.38
CA GLU A 60 -2.08 6.85 -3.64
C GLU A 60 -0.95 7.64 -4.31
N LYS A 61 -1.11 8.96 -4.41
CA LYS A 61 -0.07 9.85 -4.95
C LYS A 61 1.23 9.79 -4.15
N ALA A 62 1.14 9.62 -2.84
CA ALA A 62 2.32 9.54 -1.97
C ALA A 62 3.10 8.22 -2.15
N LEU A 63 2.50 7.17 -2.72
CA LEU A 63 3.22 5.91 -2.98
C LEU A 63 4.15 6.00 -4.19
N ASP A 64 3.91 6.91 -5.13
CA ASP A 64 4.73 7.15 -6.34
C ASP A 64 5.21 5.85 -7.02
N ASN A 65 4.29 4.89 -7.18
CA ASN A 65 4.59 3.55 -7.68
C ASN A 65 3.44 2.98 -8.52
N PRO A 66 3.71 2.26 -9.62
CA PRO A 66 2.66 1.62 -10.43
C PRO A 66 1.80 0.61 -9.66
N ALA A 67 2.32 0.00 -8.60
CA ALA A 67 1.60 -0.89 -7.71
C ALA A 67 0.70 -0.14 -6.68
N GLY A 68 0.86 1.19 -6.57
CA GLY A 68 0.21 2.02 -5.56
C GLY A 68 -1.32 2.03 -5.65
N ALA A 69 -1.89 1.95 -6.85
CA ALA A 69 -3.33 1.86 -7.05
C ALA A 69 -3.93 0.59 -6.42
N PHE A 70 -3.24 -0.55 -6.54
CA PHE A 70 -3.68 -1.82 -5.96
C PHE A 70 -3.59 -1.79 -4.43
N ILE A 71 -2.52 -1.23 -3.88
CA ILE A 71 -2.35 -1.07 -2.43
C ILE A 71 -3.44 -0.14 -1.88
N THR A 72 -3.72 0.96 -2.56
CA THR A 72 -4.79 1.91 -2.18
C THR A 72 -6.16 1.22 -2.19
N GLY A 73 -6.42 0.35 -3.16
CA GLY A 73 -7.63 -0.48 -3.19
C GLY A 73 -7.76 -1.40 -1.96
N ALA A 74 -6.67 -2.03 -1.53
CA ALA A 74 -6.66 -2.84 -0.31
C ALA A 74 -6.91 -2.00 0.95
N VAL A 75 -6.26 -0.84 1.06
CA VAL A 75 -6.44 0.10 2.17
C VAL A 75 -7.89 0.58 2.27
N ARG A 76 -8.52 0.89 1.14
CA ARG A 76 -9.94 1.20 1.08
C ARG A 76 -10.79 0.05 1.63
N GLY A 77 -10.50 -1.18 1.23
CA GLY A 77 -11.19 -2.37 1.73
C GLY A 77 -11.07 -2.54 3.24
N TRP A 78 -9.90 -2.23 3.81
CA TRP A 78 -9.71 -2.27 5.27
C TRP A 78 -10.48 -1.16 6.00
N LEU A 79 -10.46 0.07 5.47
CA LEU A 79 -11.26 1.19 6.01
C LEU A 79 -12.76 0.85 6.02
N GLU A 80 -13.28 0.26 4.94
CA GLU A 80 -14.69 -0.15 4.85
C GLU A 80 -15.02 -1.30 5.81
N ALA A 81 -14.04 -2.16 6.15
CA ALA A 81 -14.22 -3.25 7.10
C ALA A 81 -14.17 -2.79 8.57
N GLU A 82 -13.38 -1.78 8.91
CA GLU A 82 -13.31 -1.21 10.28
C GLU A 82 -14.49 -0.30 10.62
N ASN A 83 -15.11 0.34 9.62
CA ASN A 83 -16.29 1.19 9.82
C ASN A 83 -17.62 0.40 9.89
N LYS A 84 -17.55 -0.93 10.04
CA LYS A 84 -18.69 -1.84 9.97
C LYS A 84 -18.92 -2.55 11.29
#